data_AF-A0A1J4UUL3-F1
#
_entry.id   AF-A0A1J4UUL3-F1
#
_cell.length_a   1.000
_cell.length_b   1.000
_cell.length_c   1.000
_cell.angle_alpha   90.00
_cell.angle_beta   90.00
_cell.angle_gamma   90.00
#
_symmetry.space_group_name_H-M   'P 1'
#
loop_
_entity.id
_entity.type
_entity.pdbx_description
1 polymer ?
#
loop_
_entity_poly.entity_id
_entity_poly.type
_entity_poly.pdbx_seq_one_letter_code
_entity_poly.pdbx_strand_id
1 'polypeptide(L)'
;MIRIAIVAPCGPVNQDSLRAGKRNLLSHFPNCEFIEAPNLDRESGFLAGTDQERIDSLRWAFESSDADIIWIARGGFGAVRIALCMPWTDFAAESRARLVGYSDATLLLSSFAQAGGTAIHGPMIAADIARGFEDERTWNSIERLILSNDKKLNDDFLFEGRVLNNLPVKIDGRILAGNLTVFASTAGTKIFPSTKDKVIFLEDVNEEPYRVERALCQLLLSGFFDEAKAVVFGNFSNCIAETPERSFT
;
A
#
# COMPACT_ATOMS: atom_id res chain seq x y z
N MET A 1 22.81 8.80 3.25
CA MET A 1 21.64 9.37 2.57
C MET A 1 20.73 8.21 2.22
N ILE A 2 19.43 8.32 2.46
CA ILE A 2 18.47 7.25 2.12
C ILE A 2 18.12 7.38 0.64
N ARG A 3 18.32 6.32 -0.12
CA ARG A 3 18.04 6.31 -1.57
C ARG A 3 16.64 5.79 -1.83
N ILE A 4 15.83 6.61 -2.49
CA ILE A 4 14.40 6.36 -2.74
C ILE A 4 14.18 6.27 -4.24
N ALA A 5 13.95 5.07 -4.76
CA ALA A 5 13.49 4.86 -6.12
C ALA A 5 11.98 5.14 -6.20
N ILE A 6 11.58 6.15 -6.96
CA ILE A 6 10.17 6.49 -7.16
C ILE A 6 9.67 5.80 -8.44
N VAL A 7 8.61 5.00 -8.33
CA VAL A 7 8.07 4.16 -9.42
C VAL A 7 6.58 4.41 -9.64
N ALA A 8 6.09 4.18 -10.86
CA ALA A 8 4.66 4.29 -11.19
C ALA A 8 4.08 2.99 -11.79
N PRO A 9 3.91 1.90 -11.01
CA PRO A 9 3.39 0.64 -11.53
C PRO A 9 1.86 0.62 -11.73
N CYS A 10 1.16 1.69 -11.31
CA CYS A 10 -0.30 1.77 -11.31
C CYS A 10 -0.79 2.81 -12.33
N GLY A 11 -1.53 3.83 -11.90
CA GLY A 11 -2.06 4.90 -12.76
C GLY A 11 -1.09 6.07 -12.98
N PRO A 12 -1.40 6.97 -13.93
CA PRO A 12 -0.61 8.16 -14.27
C PRO A 12 -0.22 9.02 -13.07
N VAL A 13 0.97 9.63 -13.13
CA VAL A 13 1.49 10.50 -12.06
C VAL A 13 1.37 11.95 -12.48
N ASN A 14 0.62 12.73 -11.70
CA ASN A 14 0.59 14.18 -11.87
C ASN A 14 1.95 14.79 -11.46
N GLN A 15 2.64 15.44 -12.40
CA GLN A 15 4.01 15.92 -12.21
C GLN A 15 4.13 17.06 -11.20
N ASP A 16 3.12 17.93 -11.08
CA ASP A 16 3.09 18.96 -10.03
C ASP A 16 2.99 18.33 -8.65
N SER A 17 2.16 17.30 -8.50
CA SER A 17 2.00 16.56 -7.25
C SER A 17 3.28 15.81 -6.90
N LEU A 18 3.94 15.17 -7.87
CA LEU A 18 5.25 14.52 -7.65
C LEU A 18 6.31 15.54 -7.19
N ARG A 19 6.39 16.72 -7.83
CA ARG A 19 7.29 17.79 -7.41
C ARG A 19 6.97 18.31 -6.01
N ALA A 20 5.71 18.53 -5.70
CA ALA A 20 5.25 18.96 -4.37
C ALA A 20 5.59 17.93 -3.29
N GLY A 21 5.35 16.65 -3.57
CA GLY A 21 5.66 15.54 -2.66
C GLY A 21 7.14 15.42 -2.34
N LYS A 22 8.00 15.43 -3.36
CA LYS A 22 9.46 15.44 -3.17
C LYS A 22 9.92 16.63 -2.32
N ARG A 23 9.37 17.82 -2.59
CA ARG A 23 9.69 19.04 -1.81
C ARG A 23 9.27 18.90 -0.35
N ASN A 24 8.04 18.46 -0.09
CA ASN A 24 7.52 18.29 1.27
C ASN A 24 8.29 17.20 2.03
N LEU A 25 8.70 16.13 1.37
CA LEU A 25 9.52 15.10 2.02
C LEU A 25 10.91 15.65 2.38
N LEU A 26 11.57 16.37 1.47
CA LEU A 26 12.89 16.96 1.74
C LEU A 26 12.87 18.07 2.79
N SER A 27 11.75 18.80 2.93
CA SER A 27 11.63 19.82 3.99
C SER A 27 11.59 19.21 5.39
N HIS A 28 11.07 17.99 5.53
CA HIS A 28 11.06 17.26 6.81
C HIS A 28 12.30 16.38 6.97
N PHE A 29 12.77 15.76 5.89
CA PHE A 29 13.84 14.76 5.88
C PHE A 29 14.89 15.09 4.80
N PRO A 30 15.84 16.00 5.08
CA PRO A 30 16.81 16.48 4.09
C PRO A 30 17.82 15.41 3.64
N ASN A 31 17.91 14.28 4.35
CA ASN A 31 18.88 13.21 4.08
C ASN A 31 18.35 12.14 3.09
N CYS A 32 17.51 12.53 2.13
CA CYS A 32 16.95 11.65 1.11
C CYS A 32 17.49 11.98 -0.29
N GLU A 33 17.75 10.96 -1.09
CA GLU A 33 18.07 11.05 -2.52
C GLU A 33 16.96 10.39 -3.33
N PHE A 34 16.41 11.09 -4.32
CA PHE A 34 15.38 10.54 -5.19
C PHE A 34 15.99 10.02 -6.50
N ILE A 35 15.63 8.80 -6.86
CA ILE A 35 15.98 8.17 -8.14
C ILE A 35 14.67 7.90 -8.88
N GLU A 36 14.52 8.47 -10.07
CA GLU A 36 13.24 8.48 -10.78
C GLU A 36 13.17 7.40 -11.85
N ALA A 37 12.13 6.57 -11.80
CA ALA A 37 11.91 5.55 -12.81
C ALA A 37 11.52 6.17 -14.17
N PRO A 38 11.90 5.54 -15.30
CA PRO A 38 11.64 6.10 -16.63
C PRO A 38 10.16 6.26 -17.01
N ASN A 39 9.24 5.63 -16.29
CA ASN A 39 7.82 5.66 -16.60
C ASN A 39 7.01 6.70 -15.82
N LEU A 40 7.65 7.53 -15.00
CA LEU A 40 6.95 8.48 -14.12
C LEU A 40 6.14 9.54 -14.88
N ASP A 41 6.49 9.85 -16.12
CA ASP A 41 5.80 10.81 -16.98
C ASP A 41 4.95 10.15 -18.10
N ARG A 42 4.86 8.82 -18.10
CA ARG A 42 4.15 8.06 -19.14
C ARG A 42 2.67 7.96 -18.83
N GLU A 43 1.87 8.01 -19.90
CA GLU A 43 0.42 7.81 -19.83
C GLU A 43 -0.04 6.89 -20.96
N SER A 44 -0.85 5.88 -20.61
CA SER A 44 -1.53 5.00 -21.54
C SER A 44 -2.95 4.74 -21.02
N GLY A 45 -3.88 5.62 -21.37
CA GLY A 45 -5.22 5.65 -20.78
C GLY A 45 -5.15 5.87 -19.27
N PHE A 46 -5.69 4.95 -18.48
CA PHE A 46 -5.65 5.00 -17.01
C PHE A 46 -4.39 4.39 -16.39
N LEU A 47 -3.34 4.11 -17.18
CA LEU A 47 -2.09 3.46 -16.76
C LEU A 47 -0.88 4.41 -16.90
N ALA A 48 0.10 4.31 -16.01
CA ALA A 48 1.39 5.03 -16.11
C ALA A 48 2.36 4.36 -17.12
N GLY A 49 1.95 4.36 -18.40
CA GLY A 49 2.60 3.63 -19.48
C GLY A 49 2.01 2.23 -19.71
N THR A 50 2.59 1.53 -20.67
CA THR A 50 2.24 0.14 -21.03
C THR A 50 2.56 -0.84 -19.89
N ASP A 51 2.01 -2.06 -19.96
CA ASP A 51 2.36 -3.11 -18.99
C ASP A 51 3.88 -3.36 -18.96
N GLN A 52 4.54 -3.38 -20.13
CA GLN A 52 5.98 -3.60 -20.22
C GLN A 52 6.78 -2.46 -19.58
N GLU A 53 6.46 -1.19 -19.86
CA GLU A 53 7.16 -0.05 -19.25
C GLU A 53 7.05 -0.05 -17.72
N ARG A 54 5.89 -0.45 -17.18
CA ARG A 54 5.66 -0.56 -15.74
C ARG A 54 6.37 -1.75 -15.11
N ILE A 55 6.43 -2.88 -15.81
CA ILE A 55 7.23 -4.04 -15.42
C ILE A 55 8.71 -3.62 -15.37
N ASP A 56 9.24 -3.08 -16.45
CA ASP A 56 10.65 -2.70 -16.57
C ASP A 56 11.05 -1.68 -15.51
N SER A 57 10.19 -0.71 -15.22
CA SER A 57 10.44 0.31 -14.19
C SER A 57 10.51 -0.28 -12.79
N LEU A 58 9.62 -1.22 -12.45
CA LEU A 58 9.64 -1.85 -11.14
C LEU A 58 10.77 -2.89 -11.02
N ARG A 59 11.10 -3.62 -12.10
CA ARG A 59 12.31 -4.47 -12.17
C ARG A 59 13.57 -3.65 -11.96
N TRP A 60 13.74 -2.55 -12.71
CA TRP A 60 14.88 -1.64 -12.55
C TRP A 60 15.02 -1.16 -11.10
N ALA A 61 13.91 -0.84 -10.43
CA ALA A 61 13.93 -0.41 -9.05
C ALA A 61 14.49 -1.49 -8.10
N PHE A 62 14.08 -2.75 -8.27
CA PHE A 62 14.59 -3.87 -7.46
C PHE A 62 16.02 -4.30 -7.84
N GLU A 63 16.33 -4.32 -9.12
CA GLU A 63 17.52 -5.00 -9.66
C GLU A 63 18.70 -4.05 -9.91
N SER A 64 18.48 -2.75 -10.08
CA SER A 64 19.50 -1.83 -10.61
C SER A 64 19.57 -0.47 -9.93
N SER A 65 18.51 -0.01 -9.26
CA SER A 65 18.48 1.34 -8.69
C SER A 65 19.37 1.52 -7.46
N ASP A 66 19.76 0.42 -6.80
CA ASP A 66 20.50 0.40 -5.52
C ASP A 66 19.80 1.28 -4.45
N ALA A 67 18.47 1.26 -4.45
CA ALA A 67 17.63 2.01 -3.53
C ALA A 67 17.39 1.26 -2.22
N ASP A 68 17.33 2.02 -1.12
CA ASP A 68 16.88 1.53 0.19
C ASP A 68 15.35 1.36 0.23
N ILE A 69 14.64 2.18 -0.56
CA ILE A 69 13.18 2.25 -0.59
C ILE A 69 12.72 2.35 -2.04
N ILE A 70 11.77 1.49 -2.41
CA ILE A 70 11.01 1.59 -3.65
C ILE A 70 9.65 2.16 -3.29
N TRP A 71 9.41 3.41 -3.66
CA TRP A 71 8.23 4.17 -3.25
C TRP A 71 7.31 4.40 -4.44
N ILE A 72 6.12 3.81 -4.36
CA ILE A 72 5.10 3.98 -5.40
C ILE A 72 4.60 5.42 -5.37
N ALA A 73 4.70 6.09 -6.51
CA ALA A 73 4.36 7.50 -6.66
C ALA A 73 2.88 7.76 -6.39
N ARG A 74 2.00 6.88 -6.88
CA ARG A 74 0.55 6.95 -6.73
C ARG A 74 -0.11 5.60 -7.04
N GLY A 75 -1.31 5.37 -6.52
CA GLY A 75 -2.09 4.14 -6.75
C GLY A 75 -2.85 4.16 -8.08
N GLY A 76 -4.13 3.82 -8.08
CA GLY A 76 -5.03 3.98 -9.23
C GLY A 76 -5.56 2.65 -9.72
N PHE A 77 -5.12 2.24 -10.91
CA PHE A 77 -5.42 0.91 -11.42
C PHE A 77 -4.25 0.41 -12.25
N GLY A 78 -4.05 -0.91 -12.25
CA GLY A 78 -3.16 -1.59 -13.16
C GLY A 78 -2.17 -2.53 -12.48
N ALA A 79 -2.02 -2.46 -11.16
CA ALA A 79 -1.17 -3.38 -10.40
C ALA A 79 -1.51 -4.85 -10.70
N VAL A 80 -2.80 -5.18 -10.79
CA VAL A 80 -3.29 -6.53 -11.09
C VAL A 80 -2.76 -7.10 -12.41
N ARG A 81 -2.50 -6.24 -13.41
CA ARG A 81 -2.06 -6.64 -14.74
C ARG A 81 -0.62 -7.13 -14.77
N ILE A 82 0.19 -6.66 -13.82
CA ILE A 82 1.63 -6.93 -13.78
C ILE A 82 2.04 -7.78 -12.57
N ALA A 83 1.18 -7.90 -11.55
CA ALA A 83 1.51 -8.57 -10.30
C ALA A 83 1.97 -10.03 -10.49
N LEU A 84 1.40 -10.77 -11.44
CA LEU A 84 1.81 -12.16 -11.73
C LEU A 84 3.04 -12.28 -12.63
N CYS A 85 3.49 -11.18 -13.24
CA CYS A 85 4.66 -11.16 -14.13
C CYS A 85 5.97 -10.92 -13.37
N MET A 86 5.90 -10.57 -12.08
CA MET A 86 7.04 -10.18 -11.29
C MET A 86 7.69 -11.37 -10.55
N PRO A 87 9.03 -11.48 -10.58
CA PRO A 87 9.76 -12.50 -9.83
C PRO A 87 9.89 -12.12 -8.35
N TRP A 88 8.76 -12.04 -7.62
CA TRP A 88 8.74 -11.54 -6.24
C TRP A 88 9.68 -12.28 -5.29
N THR A 89 9.84 -13.60 -5.48
CA THR A 89 10.77 -14.42 -4.68
C THR A 89 12.21 -13.98 -4.88
N ASP A 90 12.62 -13.70 -6.12
CA ASP A 90 13.98 -13.26 -6.44
C ASP A 90 14.20 -11.85 -5.88
N PHE A 91 13.22 -10.95 -6.06
CA PHE A 91 13.26 -9.62 -5.46
C PHE A 91 13.40 -9.66 -3.94
N ALA A 92 12.67 -10.54 -3.26
CA ALA A 92 12.71 -10.66 -1.80
C ALA A 92 14.01 -11.28 -1.30
N ALA A 93 14.65 -12.15 -2.10
CA ALA A 93 15.92 -12.79 -1.76
C ALA A 93 17.13 -11.86 -1.99
N GLU A 94 17.09 -11.06 -3.07
CA GLU A 94 18.24 -10.27 -3.53
C GLU A 94 18.21 -8.82 -3.07
N SER A 95 17.02 -8.21 -2.98
CA SER A 95 16.88 -6.81 -2.58
C SER A 95 16.62 -6.67 -1.10
N ARG A 96 17.24 -5.65 -0.49
CA ARG A 96 16.92 -5.20 0.87
C ARG A 96 15.95 -4.03 0.89
N ALA A 97 15.49 -3.59 -0.28
CA ALA A 97 14.62 -2.44 -0.40
C ALA A 97 13.25 -2.70 0.23
N ARG A 98 12.68 -1.66 0.85
CA ARG A 98 11.29 -1.66 1.31
C ARG A 98 10.40 -1.20 0.16
N LEU A 99 9.31 -1.92 -0.11
CA LEU A 99 8.29 -1.46 -1.06
C LEU A 99 7.20 -0.68 -0.31
N VAL A 100 6.91 0.54 -0.74
CA VAL A 100 5.97 1.45 -0.04
C VAL A 100 4.87 1.95 -0.97
N GLY A 101 3.62 1.88 -0.51
CA GLY A 101 2.45 2.46 -1.19
C GLY A 101 1.14 2.02 -0.54
N TYR A 102 -0.01 2.34 -1.13
CA TYR A 102 -1.32 1.83 -0.72
C TYR A 102 -2.34 1.88 -1.86
N SER A 103 -3.63 1.59 -1.60
CA SER A 103 -4.69 1.52 -2.62
C SER A 103 -4.41 0.38 -3.62
N ASP A 104 -4.44 0.59 -4.94
CA ASP A 104 -4.16 -0.43 -5.98
C ASP A 104 -2.80 -1.14 -5.79
N ALA A 105 -1.82 -0.44 -5.22
CA ALA A 105 -0.52 -0.99 -4.88
C ALA A 105 -0.58 -2.15 -3.87
N THR A 106 -1.70 -2.31 -3.15
CA THR A 106 -1.98 -3.42 -2.23
C THR A 106 -1.60 -4.78 -2.82
N LEU A 107 -1.83 -5.00 -4.12
CA LEU A 107 -1.47 -6.27 -4.77
C LEU A 107 0.04 -6.49 -4.87
N LEU A 108 0.79 -5.45 -5.20
CA LEU A 108 2.25 -5.52 -5.30
C LEU A 108 2.87 -5.69 -3.91
N LEU A 109 2.35 -4.95 -2.93
CA LEU A 109 2.79 -5.01 -1.53
C LEU A 109 2.55 -6.39 -0.92
N SER A 110 1.34 -6.92 -1.06
CA SER A 110 0.99 -8.25 -0.53
C SER A 110 1.72 -9.38 -1.26
N SER A 111 1.96 -9.27 -2.56
CA SER A 111 2.75 -10.25 -3.31
C SER A 111 4.22 -10.25 -2.87
N PHE A 112 4.83 -9.07 -2.73
CA PHE A 112 6.21 -8.95 -2.25
C PHE A 112 6.37 -9.44 -0.80
N ALA A 113 5.44 -9.09 0.09
CA ALA A 113 5.45 -9.55 1.47
C ALA A 113 5.27 -11.07 1.60
N GLN A 114 4.41 -11.68 0.78
CA GLN A 114 4.24 -13.14 0.76
C GLN A 114 5.51 -13.86 0.27
N ALA A 115 6.26 -13.24 -0.63
CA ALA A 115 7.55 -13.74 -1.08
C ALA A 115 8.69 -13.56 -0.03
N GLY A 116 8.42 -12.91 1.10
CA GLY A 116 9.39 -12.67 2.17
C GLY A 116 10.00 -11.27 2.19
N GLY A 117 9.59 -10.39 1.27
CA GLY A 117 10.02 -9.00 1.20
C GLY A 117 9.42 -8.13 2.31
N THR A 118 9.98 -6.93 2.48
CA THR A 118 9.44 -5.93 3.42
C THR A 118 8.57 -4.93 2.65
N ALA A 119 7.25 -5.04 2.83
CA ALA A 119 6.28 -4.10 2.25
C ALA A 119 5.64 -3.24 3.34
N ILE A 120 5.45 -1.97 3.06
CA ILE A 120 4.81 -1.00 3.95
C ILE A 120 3.59 -0.43 3.23
N HIS A 121 2.42 -0.69 3.81
CA HIS A 121 1.19 -0.03 3.40
C HIS A 121 1.21 1.40 3.96
N GLY A 122 1.51 2.39 3.12
CA GLY A 122 1.84 3.74 3.56
C GLY A 122 1.64 4.82 2.48
N PRO A 123 1.77 6.11 2.85
CA PRO A 123 1.42 7.24 2.01
C PRO A 123 2.25 7.28 0.73
N MET A 124 1.73 7.90 -0.34
CA MET A 124 2.39 7.94 -1.65
C MET A 124 2.91 9.34 -1.99
N ILE A 125 4.08 9.40 -2.66
CA ILE A 125 4.81 10.66 -2.90
C ILE A 125 3.97 11.69 -3.67
N ALA A 126 3.34 11.29 -4.77
CA ALA A 126 2.53 12.17 -5.61
C ALA A 126 1.04 12.21 -5.19
N ALA A 127 0.73 11.80 -3.95
CA ALA A 127 -0.61 11.87 -3.37
C ALA A 127 -0.56 12.53 -1.99
N ASP A 128 -0.48 11.75 -0.92
CA ASP A 128 -0.60 12.25 0.45
C ASP A 128 0.56 13.16 0.83
N ILE A 129 1.79 12.75 0.50
CA ILE A 129 2.99 13.55 0.78
C ILE A 129 2.93 14.89 0.05
N ALA A 130 2.39 14.91 -1.17
CA ALA A 130 2.20 16.12 -1.97
C ALA A 130 1.18 17.09 -1.34
N ARG A 131 0.08 16.55 -0.79
CA ARG A 131 -0.91 17.34 -0.03
C ARG A 131 -0.35 17.82 1.31
N GLY A 132 0.57 17.06 1.89
CA GLY A 132 1.08 17.27 3.24
C GLY A 132 0.13 16.70 4.29
N PHE A 133 0.62 16.68 5.53
CA PHE A 133 -0.15 16.24 6.70
C PHE A 133 -0.17 17.35 7.74
N GLU A 134 -1.34 17.57 8.33
CA GLU A 134 -1.50 18.48 9.46
C GLU A 134 -1.03 17.85 10.77
N ASP A 135 -1.21 16.53 10.91
CA ASP A 135 -0.81 15.79 12.11
C ASP A 135 0.65 15.32 12.03
N GLU A 136 1.51 15.94 12.84
CA GLU A 136 2.92 15.59 13.06
C GLU A 136 3.14 14.09 13.34
N ARG A 137 2.17 13.38 13.94
CA ARG A 137 2.27 11.93 14.16
C ARG A 137 2.45 11.15 12.86
N THR A 138 1.92 11.67 11.75
CA THR A 138 2.09 11.04 10.43
C THR A 138 3.53 11.17 9.95
N TRP A 139 4.14 12.35 10.08
CA TRP A 139 5.55 12.56 9.73
C TRP A 139 6.48 11.72 10.61
N ASN A 140 6.23 11.67 11.92
CA ASN A 140 6.96 10.80 12.85
C ASN A 140 6.85 9.32 12.46
N SER A 141 5.65 8.89 12.01
CA SER A 141 5.44 7.51 11.53
C SER A 141 6.19 7.24 10.23
N ILE A 142 6.26 8.20 9.31
CA ILE A 142 7.04 8.08 8.07
C ILE A 142 8.54 7.95 8.39
N GLU A 143 9.07 8.82 9.26
CA GLU A 143 10.46 8.74 9.68
C GLU A 143 10.77 7.38 10.29
N ARG A 144 9.93 6.97 11.25
CA ARG A 144 10.14 5.75 12.04
C ARG A 144 9.97 4.46 11.25
N LEU A 145 8.93 4.35 10.42
CA LEU A 145 8.55 3.09 9.77
C LEU A 145 9.14 2.95 8.37
N ILE A 146 9.30 4.05 7.64
CA ILE A 146 9.72 4.02 6.23
C ILE A 146 11.19 4.39 6.10
N LEU A 147 11.61 5.49 6.71
CA LEU A 147 12.95 6.07 6.52
C LEU A 147 14.00 5.49 7.48
N SER A 148 13.61 5.03 8.67
CA SER A 148 14.54 4.48 9.64
C SER A 148 15.12 3.13 9.18
N ASN A 149 16.42 2.94 9.44
CA ASN A 149 17.09 1.65 9.31
C ASN A 149 17.06 0.83 10.61
N ASP A 150 16.51 1.39 11.69
CA ASP A 150 16.46 0.72 12.98
C ASP A 150 15.40 -0.38 12.98
N LYS A 151 15.87 -1.64 13.01
CA LYS A 151 15.02 -2.84 12.93
C LYS A 151 14.26 -3.13 14.23
N LYS A 152 14.54 -2.37 15.29
CA LYS A 152 13.93 -2.54 16.61
C LYS A 152 13.11 -1.32 16.97
N LEU A 153 11.89 -1.29 16.45
CA LEU A 153 10.83 -0.47 17.00
C LEU A 153 10.49 -1.06 18.39
N ASN A 154 11.22 -0.66 19.43
CA ASN A 154 11.07 -1.19 20.79
C ASN A 154 9.96 -0.49 21.58
N ASP A 155 9.15 0.32 20.91
CA ASP A 155 8.11 1.17 21.45
C ASP A 155 6.75 0.83 20.81
N ASP A 156 5.70 0.76 21.63
CA ASP A 156 4.36 0.45 21.16
C ASP A 156 3.87 1.52 20.17
N PHE A 157 3.41 1.11 18.99
CA PHE A 157 2.67 2.00 18.09
C PHE A 157 1.20 1.98 18.52
N LEU A 158 0.82 2.97 19.33
CA LEU A 158 -0.52 3.06 19.88
C LEU A 158 -1.42 3.86 18.95
N PHE A 159 -2.59 3.31 18.65
CA PHE A 159 -3.69 4.01 18.00
C PHE A 159 -4.96 3.79 18.80
N GLU A 160 -5.86 4.76 18.73
CA GLU A 160 -7.19 4.63 19.33
C GLU A 160 -8.08 3.83 18.40
N GLY A 161 -8.87 2.93 18.97
CA GLY A 161 -9.79 2.09 18.23
C GLY A 161 -10.91 1.59 19.12
N ARG A 162 -12.00 1.18 18.48
CA ARG A 162 -13.13 0.54 19.16
C ARG A 162 -13.11 -0.96 18.86
N VAL A 163 -13.08 -1.76 19.91
CA VAL A 163 -13.27 -3.21 19.82
C VAL A 163 -14.75 -3.50 19.54
N LEU A 164 -15.05 -4.06 18.37
CA LEU A 164 -16.44 -4.28 17.90
C LEU A 164 -17.03 -5.60 18.37
N ASN A 165 -16.19 -6.60 18.59
CA ASN A 165 -16.52 -7.93 19.09
C ASN A 165 -15.75 -8.14 20.40
N ASN A 166 -16.27 -8.92 21.36
CA ASN A 166 -15.64 -9.17 22.66
C ASN A 166 -14.36 -10.05 22.55
N LEU A 167 -13.42 -9.69 21.67
CA LEU A 167 -12.18 -10.39 21.36
C LEU A 167 -11.23 -10.46 22.58
N PRO A 168 -10.26 -11.38 22.55
CA PRO A 168 -9.18 -11.43 23.53
C PRO A 168 -8.48 -10.07 23.67
N VAL A 169 -8.01 -9.78 24.88
CA VAL A 169 -7.36 -8.51 25.22
C VAL A 169 -6.01 -8.32 24.49
N LYS A 170 -5.38 -9.41 24.01
CA LYS A 170 -4.11 -9.38 23.28
C LYS A 170 -4.09 -10.37 22.13
N ILE A 171 -3.67 -9.91 20.94
CA ILE A 171 -3.54 -10.71 19.72
C ILE A 171 -2.20 -10.37 19.05
N ASP A 172 -1.40 -11.39 18.77
CA ASP A 172 -0.09 -11.25 18.12
C ASP A 172 -0.10 -11.97 16.76
N GLY A 173 0.27 -11.26 15.69
CA GLY A 173 0.32 -11.81 14.32
C GLY A 173 1.06 -10.90 13.35
N ARG A 174 1.42 -11.42 12.18
CA ARG A 174 2.00 -10.59 11.11
C ARG A 174 0.91 -9.66 10.55
N ILE A 175 1.25 -8.42 10.23
CA ILE A 175 0.30 -7.50 9.62
C ILE A 175 0.13 -7.83 8.14
N LEU A 176 -1.12 -7.90 7.68
CA LEU A 176 -1.48 -7.80 6.26
C LEU A 176 -2.42 -6.61 6.12
N ALA A 177 -1.94 -5.53 5.51
CA ALA A 177 -2.73 -4.32 5.29
C ALA A 177 -3.07 -4.17 3.80
N GLY A 178 -4.26 -3.66 3.50
CA GLY A 178 -4.65 -3.44 2.12
C GLY A 178 -5.99 -2.75 1.94
N ASN A 179 -6.22 -2.34 0.71
CA ASN A 179 -7.51 -1.85 0.26
C ASN A 179 -8.52 -3.01 0.15
N LEU A 180 -9.70 -2.83 0.75
CA LEU A 180 -10.76 -3.84 0.82
C LEU A 180 -11.18 -4.34 -0.56
N THR A 181 -11.58 -3.42 -1.45
CA THR A 181 -12.09 -3.77 -2.78
C THR A 181 -10.99 -4.40 -3.65
N VAL A 182 -9.75 -3.94 -3.53
CA VAL A 182 -8.60 -4.55 -4.22
C VAL A 182 -8.39 -5.99 -3.77
N PHE A 183 -8.37 -6.28 -2.46
CA PHE A 183 -8.27 -7.68 -2.00
C PHE A 183 -9.47 -8.51 -2.46
N ALA A 184 -10.70 -8.01 -2.32
CA ALA A 184 -11.90 -8.70 -2.76
C ALA A 184 -11.82 -9.08 -4.24
N SER A 185 -11.33 -8.19 -5.10
CA SER A 185 -11.17 -8.42 -6.55
C SER A 185 -10.26 -9.59 -6.91
N THR A 186 -9.42 -10.06 -5.98
CA THR A 186 -8.50 -11.19 -6.20
C THR A 186 -9.01 -12.53 -5.72
N ALA A 187 -10.21 -12.59 -5.13
CA ALA A 187 -10.82 -13.83 -4.67
C ALA A 187 -10.85 -14.89 -5.79
N GLY A 188 -10.32 -16.08 -5.51
CA GLY A 188 -10.23 -17.18 -6.48
C GLY A 188 -9.05 -17.10 -7.46
N THR A 189 -8.11 -16.16 -7.27
CA THR A 189 -6.92 -16.01 -8.12
C THR A 189 -5.63 -16.42 -7.39
N LYS A 190 -4.52 -16.58 -8.13
CA LYS A 190 -3.20 -16.92 -7.57
C LYS A 190 -2.57 -15.83 -6.70
N ILE A 191 -3.05 -14.59 -6.81
CA ILE A 191 -2.58 -13.44 -6.02
C ILE A 191 -3.48 -13.16 -4.81
N PHE A 192 -4.48 -14.02 -4.55
CA PHE A 192 -5.30 -13.92 -3.35
C PHE A 192 -4.43 -14.13 -2.11
N PRO A 193 -4.35 -13.17 -1.17
CA PRO A 193 -3.40 -13.27 -0.08
C PRO A 193 -3.81 -14.32 0.95
N SER A 194 -2.84 -15.11 1.40
CA SER A 194 -3.03 -15.91 2.62
C SER A 194 -3.18 -14.99 3.84
N THR A 195 -4.19 -15.24 4.67
CA THR A 195 -4.44 -14.52 5.94
C THR A 195 -4.00 -15.29 7.18
N LYS A 196 -3.51 -16.53 6.99
CA LYS A 196 -3.04 -17.41 8.06
C LYS A 196 -2.05 -16.73 9.00
N ASP A 197 -2.40 -16.75 10.29
CA ASP A 197 -1.63 -16.19 11.41
C ASP A 197 -1.42 -14.65 11.34
N LYS A 198 -2.27 -13.94 10.59
CA LYS A 198 -2.14 -12.50 10.36
C LYS A 198 -3.21 -11.67 11.07
N VAL A 199 -2.86 -10.44 11.41
CA VAL A 199 -3.79 -9.37 11.75
C VAL A 199 -4.04 -8.56 10.49
N ILE A 200 -5.28 -8.51 10.04
CA ILE A 200 -5.66 -7.89 8.77
C ILE A 200 -6.06 -6.44 9.02
N PHE A 201 -5.50 -5.51 8.27
CA PHE A 201 -5.92 -4.11 8.25
C PHE A 201 -6.60 -3.81 6.92
N LEU A 202 -7.85 -3.34 6.97
CA LEU A 202 -8.64 -3.03 5.78
C LEU A 202 -9.06 -1.56 5.77
N GLU A 203 -8.82 -0.91 4.64
CA GLU A 203 -9.26 0.46 4.35
C GLU A 203 -9.96 0.51 2.99
N ASP A 204 -10.78 1.53 2.76
CA ASP A 204 -11.28 1.82 1.42
C ASP A 204 -11.63 3.30 1.25
N VAL A 205 -11.89 3.73 0.01
CA VAL A 205 -12.19 5.13 -0.31
C VAL A 205 -13.20 5.26 -1.43
N ASN A 206 -14.16 6.18 -1.29
CA ASN A 206 -15.19 6.49 -2.29
C ASN A 206 -16.07 5.28 -2.69
N GLU A 207 -16.24 4.32 -1.80
CA GLU A 207 -17.16 3.19 -2.03
C GLU A 207 -18.48 3.40 -1.31
N GLU A 208 -19.58 3.30 -2.03
CA GLU A 208 -20.92 3.23 -1.45
C GLU A 208 -21.00 2.14 -0.36
N PRO A 209 -21.74 2.35 0.75
CA PRO A 209 -21.83 1.36 1.83
C PRO A 209 -22.21 -0.05 1.37
N TYR A 210 -23.14 -0.18 0.41
CA TYR A 210 -23.52 -1.49 -0.13
C TYR A 210 -22.39 -2.16 -0.94
N ARG A 211 -21.46 -1.38 -1.52
CA ARG A 211 -20.27 -1.91 -2.22
C ARG A 211 -19.22 -2.38 -1.24
N VAL A 212 -19.03 -1.65 -0.15
CA VAL A 212 -18.22 -2.09 1.00
C VAL A 212 -18.77 -3.41 1.54
N GLU A 213 -20.08 -3.50 1.81
CA GLU A 213 -20.73 -4.73 2.27
C GLU A 213 -20.56 -5.87 1.26
N ARG A 214 -20.71 -5.60 -0.04
CA ARG A 214 -20.49 -6.60 -1.09
C ARG A 214 -19.06 -7.13 -1.11
N ALA A 215 -18.06 -6.25 -0.97
CA ALA A 215 -16.65 -6.64 -0.91
C ALA A 215 -16.35 -7.46 0.35
N LEU A 216 -16.89 -7.07 1.50
CA LEU A 216 -16.80 -7.85 2.74
C LEU A 216 -17.45 -9.22 2.61
N CYS A 217 -18.65 -9.30 2.02
CA CYS A 217 -19.32 -10.56 1.73
C CYS A 217 -18.48 -11.45 0.81
N GLN A 218 -17.86 -10.88 -0.23
CA GLN A 218 -16.98 -11.63 -1.14
C GLN A 218 -15.74 -12.20 -0.43
N LEU A 219 -15.09 -11.41 0.43
CA LEU A 219 -13.97 -11.89 1.25
C LEU A 219 -14.42 -12.96 2.26
N LEU A 220 -15.57 -12.77 2.90
CA LEU A 220 -16.13 -13.76 3.82
C LEU A 220 -16.43 -15.09 3.11
N LEU A 221 -17.12 -15.05 1.98
CA LEU A 221 -17.51 -16.25 1.22
C LEU A 221 -16.33 -16.95 0.53
N SER A 222 -15.19 -16.28 0.37
CA SER A 222 -13.96 -16.88 -0.15
C SER A 222 -13.06 -17.47 0.94
N GLY A 223 -13.47 -17.41 2.21
CA GLY A 223 -12.69 -17.90 3.35
C GLY A 223 -11.52 -16.98 3.73
N PHE A 224 -11.49 -15.73 3.26
CA PHE A 224 -10.40 -14.79 3.54
C PHE A 224 -10.17 -14.60 5.03
N PHE A 225 -11.24 -14.60 5.83
CA PHE A 225 -11.16 -14.34 7.27
C PHE A 225 -10.98 -15.61 8.11
N ASP A 226 -11.03 -16.80 7.53
CA ASP A 226 -11.08 -18.08 8.27
C ASP A 226 -9.81 -18.36 9.09
N GLU A 227 -8.65 -18.00 8.55
CA GLU A 227 -7.35 -18.19 9.22
C GLU A 227 -6.74 -16.86 9.76
N ALA A 228 -7.51 -15.76 9.72
CA ALA A 228 -7.10 -14.47 10.27
C ALA A 228 -7.19 -14.48 11.81
N LYS A 229 -6.20 -13.88 12.48
CA LYS A 229 -6.20 -13.73 13.94
C LYS A 229 -7.07 -12.58 14.43
N ALA A 230 -7.13 -11.50 13.66
CA ALA A 230 -7.96 -10.34 13.90
C ALA A 230 -8.15 -9.55 12.60
N VAL A 231 -9.21 -8.75 12.57
CA VAL A 231 -9.45 -7.77 11.51
C VAL A 231 -9.59 -6.41 12.17
N VAL A 232 -8.83 -5.44 11.66
CA VAL A 232 -8.84 -4.04 12.04
C VAL A 232 -9.34 -3.25 10.85
N PHE A 233 -10.43 -2.52 11.04
CA PHE A 233 -10.94 -1.60 10.04
C PHE A 233 -10.28 -0.24 10.24
N GLY A 234 -9.53 0.19 9.23
CA GLY A 234 -8.96 1.52 9.14
C GLY A 234 -10.01 2.53 8.66
N ASN A 235 -9.55 3.55 7.94
CA ASN A 235 -10.45 4.59 7.45
C ASN A 235 -11.24 4.12 6.21
N PHE A 236 -12.54 4.38 6.21
CA PHE A 236 -13.42 4.24 5.04
C PHE A 236 -13.77 5.64 4.54
N SER A 237 -12.85 6.20 3.76
CA SER A 237 -12.84 7.63 3.44
C SER A 237 -13.91 7.96 2.40
N ASN A 238 -14.83 8.87 2.72
CA ASN A 238 -15.92 9.26 1.82
C ASN A 238 -16.75 8.05 1.32
N CYS A 239 -16.87 7.01 2.14
CA CYS A 239 -17.75 5.87 1.88
C CYS A 239 -19.15 6.17 2.42
N ILE A 240 -19.82 7.14 1.80
CA ILE A 240 -21.13 7.65 2.19
C ILE A 240 -22.19 7.18 1.19
N ALA A 241 -23.42 6.99 1.65
CA ALA A 241 -24.53 6.60 0.78
C ALA A 241 -25.03 7.79 -0.06
N GLU A 242 -25.12 7.62 -1.37
CA GLU A 242 -25.79 8.54 -2.29
C GLU A 242 -27.29 8.68 -1.97
N THR A 243 -27.89 7.62 -1.42
CA THR A 243 -29.31 7.57 -1.00
C THR A 243 -29.41 7.10 0.45
N PRO A 244 -29.16 7.99 1.45
CA PRO A 244 -29.03 7.61 2.86
C PRO A 244 -30.25 6.90 3.45
N GLU A 245 -31.46 7.22 3.00
CA GLU A 245 -32.70 6.60 3.46
C GLU A 245 -32.83 5.11 3.11
N ARG A 246 -31.97 4.62 2.18
CA ARG A 246 -31.86 3.21 1.81
C ARG A 246 -30.63 2.54 2.41
N SER A 247 -29.80 3.28 3.14
CA SER A 247 -28.59 2.77 3.78
C SER A 247 -28.84 2.36 5.23
N PHE A 248 -28.07 1.38 5.70
CA PHE A 248 -28.01 0.99 7.12
C PHE A 248 -26.94 1.77 7.91
N THR A 249 -26.24 2.69 7.25
CA THR A 249 -25.14 3.50 7.79
C THR A 249 -25.48 4.99 7.79
#